data_AF-A0A0F6TVD3-F1
#
_entry.id   AF-A0A0F6TVD3-F1
#
_cell.length_a   1.000
_cell.length_b   1.000
_cell.length_c   1.000
_cell.angle_alpha   90.00
_cell.angle_beta   90.00
_cell.angle_gamma   90.00
#
_symmetry.space_group_name_H-M   'P 1'
#
loop_
_entity.id
_entity.type
_entity.pdbx_description
1 polymer ?
#
loop_
_entity_poly.entity_id
_entity_poly.type
_entity_poly.pdbx_seq_one_letter_code
_entity_poly.pdbx_strand_id
1 'polypeptide(L)'
;MLDKWVYERGIRIDFSQPGTPTDNATIESFNGRLRQECLNENWFMSVEDARCKIEAWCICRPHSALGWMTPSEFAEKSAGWQNMQPT
;
A
#
# COMPACT_ATOMS: atom_id res chain seq x y z
N MET A 1 -2.96 19.78 -12.67
CA MET A 1 -3.39 18.59 -13.43
C MET A 1 -2.35 17.51 -13.21
N LEU A 2 -2.75 16.26 -12.95
CA LEU A 2 -1.84 15.17 -12.57
C LEU A 2 -0.73 14.97 -13.60
N ASP A 3 -1.07 14.98 -14.88
CA ASP A 3 -0.13 14.76 -15.99
C ASP A 3 1.01 15.80 -16.01
N LYS A 4 0.69 17.06 -15.70
CA LYS A 4 1.70 18.13 -15.60
C LYS A 4 2.69 17.85 -14.46
N TRP A 5 2.20 17.48 -13.29
CA TRP A 5 3.06 17.18 -12.13
C TRP A 5 3.94 15.95 -12.38
N VAL A 6 3.38 14.93 -13.02
CA VAL A 6 4.09 13.71 -13.41
C VAL A 6 5.22 14.04 -14.40
N TYR A 7 4.91 14.82 -15.45
CA TYR A 7 5.87 15.28 -16.44
C TYR A 7 7.00 16.09 -15.81
N GLU A 8 6.66 17.07 -14.96
CA GLU A 8 7.65 17.91 -14.25
C GLU A 8 8.58 17.10 -13.33
N ARG A 9 8.16 15.92 -12.86
CA ARG A 9 8.98 15.03 -12.03
C ARG A 9 9.65 13.89 -12.80
N GLY A 10 9.47 13.82 -14.12
CA GLY A 10 9.99 12.71 -14.94
C GLY A 10 9.42 11.35 -14.55
N ILE A 11 8.23 11.31 -13.94
CA ILE A 11 7.55 10.07 -13.56
C ILE A 11 6.82 9.52 -14.80
N ARG A 12 6.80 8.20 -14.98
CA ARG A 12 6.01 7.55 -16.03
C ARG A 12 4.67 7.08 -15.46
N ILE A 13 3.57 7.42 -16.13
CA ILE A 13 2.26 6.80 -15.83
C ILE A 13 2.20 5.45 -16.53
N ASP A 14 1.87 4.40 -15.79
CA ASP A 14 1.61 3.08 -16.35
C ASP A 14 0.13 2.75 -16.18
N PHE A 15 -0.52 2.40 -17.28
CA PHE A 15 -1.94 2.09 -17.31
C PHE A 15 -2.12 0.60 -17.52
N SER A 16 -3.09 0.01 -16.81
CA SER A 16 -3.49 -1.38 -17.04
C SER A 16 -3.85 -1.60 -18.51
N GLN A 17 -3.37 -2.69 -19.08
CA GLN A 17 -3.62 -3.02 -20.47
C GLN A 17 -5.05 -3.58 -20.65
N PRO A 18 -5.76 -3.21 -21.73
CA PRO A 18 -7.07 -3.79 -22.01
C PRO A 18 -7.00 -5.32 -22.13
N GLY A 19 -7.85 -6.02 -21.38
CA GLY A 19 -7.88 -7.49 -21.38
C GLY A 19 -6.87 -8.16 -20.44
N THR A 20 -6.11 -7.39 -19.64
CA THR A 20 -5.13 -7.93 -18.69
C THR A 20 -5.57 -7.67 -17.24
N PRO A 21 -6.50 -8.51 -16.68
CA PRO A 21 -7.01 -8.32 -15.33
C PRO A 21 -5.91 -8.43 -14.25
N THR A 22 -4.81 -9.13 -14.55
CA THR A 22 -3.69 -9.30 -13.64
C THR A 22 -2.95 -8.00 -13.34
N ASP A 23 -3.01 -7.00 -14.21
CA ASP A 23 -2.36 -5.69 -13.99
C ASP A 23 -2.93 -4.97 -12.74
N ASN A 24 -4.19 -5.26 -12.40
CA ASN A 24 -4.88 -4.66 -11.26
C ASN A 24 -4.98 -5.59 -10.04
N ALA A 25 -4.56 -6.86 -10.16
CA ALA A 25 -4.84 -7.90 -9.16
C ALA A 25 -4.29 -7.54 -7.77
N THR A 26 -3.13 -6.88 -7.70
CA THR A 26 -2.51 -6.51 -6.42
C THR A 26 -3.34 -5.45 -5.67
N ILE A 27 -3.78 -4.40 -6.37
CA ILE A 27 -4.57 -3.33 -5.75
C ILE A 27 -6.00 -3.80 -5.46
N GLU A 28 -6.57 -4.69 -6.26
CA GLU A 28 -7.86 -5.34 -5.98
C GLU A 28 -7.80 -6.17 -4.70
N SER A 29 -6.76 -6.99 -4.55
CA SER A 29 -6.54 -7.77 -3.33
C SER A 29 -6.37 -6.86 -2.11
N PHE A 30 -5.58 -5.78 -2.24
CA PHE A 30 -5.41 -4.79 -1.18
C PHE A 30 -6.76 -4.14 -0.78
N ASN A 31 -7.53 -3.64 -1.75
CA ASN A 31 -8.81 -2.98 -1.51
C ASN A 31 -9.84 -3.92 -0.88
N GLY A 32 -9.85 -5.20 -1.28
CA GLY A 32 -10.69 -6.22 -0.67
C GLY A 32 -10.37 -6.41 0.82
N ARG A 33 -9.09 -6.48 1.18
CA ARG A 33 -8.64 -6.62 2.57
C ARG A 33 -8.88 -5.37 3.38
N LEU A 34 -8.61 -4.18 2.84
CA LEU A 34 -8.91 -2.91 3.49
C LEU A 34 -10.40 -2.84 3.88
N ARG A 35 -11.28 -3.25 2.98
CA ARG A 35 -12.71 -3.30 3.25
C ARG A 35 -13.05 -4.27 4.37
N GLN A 36 -12.57 -5.51 4.27
CA GLN A 36 -12.92 -6.58 5.22
C GLN A 36 -12.31 -6.38 6.60
N GLU A 37 -11.03 -6.03 6.65
CA GLU A 37 -10.22 -6.05 7.89
C GLU A 37 -10.20 -4.68 8.60
N CYS A 38 -10.50 -3.58 7.89
CA CYS A 38 -10.48 -2.23 8.48
C CYS A 38 -11.84 -1.56 8.41
N LEU A 39 -12.37 -1.32 7.21
CA LEU A 39 -13.55 -0.46 7.05
C LEU A 39 -14.82 -1.09 7.65
N ASN A 40 -14.97 -2.41 7.54
CA ASN A 40 -16.13 -3.12 8.10
C ASN A 40 -16.03 -3.33 9.62
N GLU A 41 -14.81 -3.39 10.17
CA GLU A 41 -14.55 -3.66 11.59
C GLU A 41 -14.55 -2.39 12.46
N ASN A 42 -14.58 -1.22 11.83
CA ASN A 42 -14.46 0.05 12.54
C ASN A 42 -15.68 0.94 12.33
N TRP A 43 -16.15 1.55 13.42
CA TRP A 43 -17.02 2.72 13.33
C TRP A 43 -16.19 3.98 13.22
N PHE A 44 -16.61 4.93 12.38
CA PHE A 44 -15.91 6.20 12.18
C PHE A 44 -16.73 7.36 12.73
N MET A 45 -16.11 8.15 13.61
CA MET A 45 -16.76 9.29 14.24
C MET A 45 -16.51 10.60 13.48
N SER A 46 -15.44 10.66 12.69
CA SER A 46 -15.11 11.78 11.78
C SER A 46 -14.19 11.32 10.65
N VAL A 47 -13.89 12.23 9.72
CA VAL A 47 -12.90 11.98 8.65
C VAL A 47 -11.49 11.83 9.23
N GLU A 48 -11.15 12.60 10.25
CA GLU A 48 -9.87 12.52 10.96
C GLU A 48 -9.71 11.16 11.65
N ASP A 49 -10.75 10.69 12.34
CA ASP A 49 -10.76 9.35 12.95
C ASP A 49 -10.59 8.24 11.89
N ALA A 50 -11.26 8.38 10.74
CA ALA A 50 -11.08 7.46 9.62
C ALA A 50 -9.66 7.45 9.08
N ARG A 51 -9.04 8.62 8.87
CA ARG A 51 -7.63 8.71 8.43
C ARG A 51 -6.70 8.02 9.42
N CYS A 52 -6.81 8.33 10.71
CA CYS A 52 -5.97 7.72 11.74
C CYS A 52 -6.09 6.18 11.74
N LYS A 53 -7.32 5.65 11.69
CA LYS A 53 -7.57 4.20 11.69
C LYS A 53 -7.04 3.51 10.42
N ILE A 54 -7.27 4.12 9.25
CA ILE A 54 -6.81 3.57 7.96
C ILE A 54 -5.28 3.60 7.88
N GLU A 55 -4.65 4.70 8.28
CA GLU A 55 -3.19 4.84 8.30
C GLU A 55 -2.54 3.82 9.24
N ALA A 56 -3.07 3.67 10.45
CA ALA A 56 -2.61 2.66 11.40
C ALA A 56 -2.76 1.23 10.86
N TRP A 57 -3.90 0.91 10.24
CA TRP A 57 -4.12 -0.39 9.62
C TRP A 57 -3.11 -0.67 8.49
N CYS A 58 -2.80 0.34 7.66
CA CYS A 58 -1.85 0.18 6.56
C CYS A 58 -0.45 -0.25 7.01
N ILE A 59 0.02 0.21 8.18
CA ILE A 59 1.37 -0.10 8.68
C ILE A 59 1.42 -1.34 9.57
N CYS A 60 0.33 -1.67 10.28
CA CYS A 60 0.30 -2.73 11.30
C CYS A 60 -0.39 -4.03 10.84
N ARG A 61 -0.97 -4.08 9.63
CA ARG A 61 -1.64 -5.28 9.11
C ARG A 61 -0.65 -6.42 8.85
N PRO A 62 -0.77 -7.59 9.48
CA PRO A 62 0.11 -8.72 9.17
C PRO A 62 -0.17 -9.24 7.76
N HIS A 63 0.88 -9.44 6.97
CA HIS A 63 0.74 -9.77 5.55
C HIS A 63 1.36 -11.14 5.24
N SER A 64 0.54 -12.09 4.78
CA SER A 64 0.98 -13.47 4.51
C SER A 64 2.13 -13.54 3.49
N ALA A 65 2.11 -12.71 2.45
CA ALA A 65 3.22 -12.64 1.48
C ALA A 65 4.54 -12.09 2.06
N LEU A 66 4.48 -11.43 3.22
CA LEU A 66 5.64 -10.92 3.96
C LEU A 66 6.05 -11.88 5.08
N GLY A 67 5.59 -13.14 5.07
CA GLY A 67 5.83 -14.08 6.15
C GLY A 67 5.13 -13.70 7.46
N TRP A 68 3.95 -13.08 7.34
CA TRP A 68 3.17 -12.52 8.46
C TRP A 68 3.79 -11.32 9.16
N MET A 69 4.87 -10.76 8.62
CA MET A 69 5.35 -9.44 9.03
C MET A 69 4.34 -8.36 8.62
N THR A 70 4.28 -7.31 9.43
CA THR A 70 3.61 -6.07 9.07
C THR A 70 4.41 -5.31 8.01
N PRO A 71 3.77 -4.44 7.20
CA PRO A 71 4.47 -3.59 6.25
C PRO A 71 5.58 -2.74 6.89
N SER A 72 5.38 -2.26 8.13
CA SER A 72 6.41 -1.51 8.86
C SER A 72 7.63 -2.38 9.16
N GLU A 73 7.43 -3.57 9.75
CA GLU A 73 8.53 -4.50 10.06
C GLU A 73 9.28 -4.93 8.81
N PHE A 74 8.56 -5.18 7.71
CA PHE A 74 9.18 -5.54 6.44
C PHE A 74 10.04 -4.40 5.89
N ALA A 75 9.54 -3.16 5.92
CA ALA A 75 10.27 -1.98 5.45
C ALA A 75 11.55 -1.74 6.26
N GLU A 76 11.48 -1.86 7.59
CA GLU A 76 12.64 -1.76 8.48
C GLU A 76 13.70 -2.83 8.16
N LYS A 77 13.27 -4.08 7.96
CA LYS A 77 14.16 -5.18 7.59
C LYS A 77 14.80 -4.96 6.22
N SER A 78 14.05 -4.47 5.23
CA SER A 78 14.57 -4.17 3.90
C SER A 78 15.57 -3.01 3.91
N ALA A 79 15.34 -1.97 4.71
CA ALA A 79 16.29 -0.88 4.90
C ALA A 79 17.61 -1.38 5.53
N GLY A 80 17.53 -2.29 6.51
CA GLY A 80 18.71 -2.95 7.08
C GLY A 80 19.53 -3.76 6.07
N TRP A 81 18.88 -4.41 5.10
CA TRP A 81 19.53 -5.16 4.01
C TRP A 81 20.24 -4.25 2.99
N GLN A 82 19.67 -3.09 2.68
CA GLN A 82 20.32 -2.12 1.78
C GLN A 82 21.62 -1.56 2.36
N ASN A 83 21.72 -1.47 3.68
CA ASN A 83 22.92 -1.01 4.39
C ASN A 83 24.01 -2.09 4.57
N MET A 84 23.78 -3.33 4.13
CA MET A 84 24.72 -4.46 4.23
C MET A 84 25.32 -4.90 2.87
N GLN A 85 24.99 -4.22 1.77
CA GLN A 85 25.65 -4.47 0.48
C GLN A 85 27.02 -3.74 0.47
N PRO A 86 28.15 -4.43 0.22
CA PRO A 86 29.42 -3.75 0.04
C PRO A 86 29.39 -2.94 -1.25
N THR A 87 29.90 -1.71 -1.18
CA THR A 87 30.16 -0.81 -2.33
C THR A 87 31.00 -1.47 -3.41
#